data_AF-A0A133UD72-F1
#
_entry.id   AF-A0A133UD72-F1
#
_cell.length_a   1.000
_cell.length_b   1.000
_cell.length_c   1.000
_cell.angle_alpha   90.00
_cell.angle_beta   90.00
_cell.angle_gamma   90.00
#
_symmetry.space_group_name_H-M   'P 1'
#
loop_
_entity.id
_entity.type
_entity.pdbx_description
1 polymer ?
#
loop_
_entity_poly.entity_id
_entity_poly.type
_entity_poly.pdbx_seq_one_letter_code
_entity_poly.pdbx_strand_id
1 'polypeptide(L)'
;KLYNTMTKIRDKTVLLMFATTGLRRNELFGLTRENIDFDRRMVTPDENSRTKRTYVTFYNQEAENHLEKHLDKKDSNKGIFSIRPRSANRIFREKSKKAGIETITPQDLRKWFAKKMRDLGVSGEHIDAFAGRLPRSVRGKHYTDYSPERLREVYEDAGITVLP
;
A
#
# COMPACT_ATOMS: atom_id res chain seq x y z
N LYS A 1 -16.17 -6.81 6.05
CA LYS A 1 -16.15 -7.60 7.32
C LYS A 1 -14.91 -7.30 8.17
N LEU A 2 -13.69 -7.59 7.70
CA LEU A 2 -12.45 -7.34 8.47
C LEU A 2 -12.27 -5.88 8.92
N TYR A 3 -12.50 -4.92 8.00
CA TYR A 3 -12.41 -3.49 8.31
C TYR A 3 -13.30 -3.09 9.51
N ASN A 4 -14.52 -3.61 9.58
CA ASN A 4 -15.48 -3.29 10.64
C ASN A 4 -15.06 -3.81 12.02
N THR A 5 -14.19 -4.82 12.11
CA THR A 5 -13.71 -5.34 13.40
C THR A 5 -12.50 -4.60 13.95
N MET A 6 -11.85 -3.77 13.14
CA MET A 6 -10.73 -2.92 13.54
C MET A 6 -11.25 -1.65 14.22
N THR A 7 -10.95 -1.50 15.51
CA THR A 7 -11.41 -0.33 16.31
C THR A 7 -10.43 0.84 16.26
N LYS A 8 -9.12 0.56 16.15
CA LYS A 8 -8.08 1.59 16.14
C LYS A 8 -7.94 2.18 14.73
N ILE A 9 -7.89 3.51 14.63
CA ILE A 9 -7.66 4.22 13.36
C ILE A 9 -6.42 3.67 12.65
N ARG A 10 -5.32 3.53 13.37
CA ARG A 10 -4.07 2.90 12.89
C ARG A 10 -4.28 1.57 12.18
N ASP A 11 -5.09 0.66 12.75
CA ASP A 11 -5.26 -0.68 12.18
C ASP A 11 -6.08 -0.62 10.89
N LYS A 12 -7.10 0.25 10.85
CA LYS A 12 -7.87 0.55 9.63
C LYS A 12 -6.99 1.18 8.55
N THR A 13 -6.16 2.15 8.91
CA THR A 13 -5.20 2.79 7.99
C THR A 13 -4.23 1.75 7.43
N VAL A 14 -3.66 0.87 8.26
CA VAL A 14 -2.77 -0.21 7.79
C VAL A 14 -3.48 -1.14 6.81
N LEU A 15 -4.73 -1.53 7.08
CA LEU A 15 -5.51 -2.37 6.16
C LEU A 15 -5.70 -1.68 4.81
N LEU A 16 -6.15 -0.43 4.80
CA LEU A 16 -6.39 0.32 3.58
C LEU A 16 -5.10 0.50 2.79
N MET A 17 -4.02 0.93 3.45
CA MET A 17 -2.72 1.09 2.80
C MET A 17 -2.22 -0.22 2.17
N PHE A 18 -2.34 -1.39 2.83
CA PHE A 18 -1.99 -2.65 2.19
C PHE A 18 -2.88 -3.01 1.00
N ALA A 19 -4.18 -2.72 1.09
CA ALA A 19 -5.15 -3.02 0.06
C ALA A 19 -5.00 -2.11 -1.18
N THR A 20 -4.46 -0.90 -1.01
CA THR A 20 -4.42 0.13 -2.07
C THR A 20 -3.03 0.34 -2.66
N THR A 21 -1.97 0.19 -1.88
CA THR A 21 -0.58 0.45 -2.34
C THR A 21 0.12 -0.78 -2.90
N GLY A 22 -0.37 -1.97 -2.54
CA GLY A 22 0.32 -3.21 -2.86
C GLY A 22 1.66 -3.39 -2.18
N LEU A 23 2.07 -2.57 -1.20
CA LEU A 23 3.40 -2.65 -0.54
C LEU A 23 3.65 -3.97 0.19
N ARG A 24 4.94 -4.33 0.30
CA ARG A 24 5.36 -5.44 1.16
C ARG A 24 5.19 -5.03 2.62
N ARG A 25 5.06 -6.03 3.49
CA ARG A 25 4.87 -5.79 4.92
C ARG A 25 5.96 -4.90 5.53
N ASN A 26 7.23 -5.18 5.20
CA ASN A 26 8.34 -4.42 5.78
C ASN A 26 8.43 -3.01 5.19
N GLU A 27 8.16 -2.84 3.89
CA GLU A 27 8.09 -1.53 3.23
C GLU A 27 7.06 -0.63 3.93
N LEU A 28 5.82 -1.10 4.12
CA LEU A 28 4.75 -0.31 4.75
C LEU A 28 5.09 0.10 6.19
N PHE A 29 5.63 -0.82 7.00
CA PHE A 29 6.01 -0.50 8.39
C PHE A 29 7.33 0.28 8.51
N GLY A 30 8.11 0.35 7.44
CA GLY A 30 9.31 1.18 7.32
C GLY A 30 9.01 2.63 6.92
N LEU A 31 7.81 2.93 6.41
CA LEU A 31 7.48 4.27 5.91
C LEU A 31 7.61 5.35 6.99
N THR A 32 8.27 6.43 6.61
CA THR A 32 8.30 7.72 7.30
C THR A 32 7.41 8.72 6.56
N ARG A 33 7.17 9.89 7.17
CA ARG A 33 6.38 10.96 6.54
C ARG A 33 7.04 11.47 5.26
N GLU A 34 8.36 11.44 5.19
CA GLU A 34 9.15 11.85 4.00
C GLU A 34 8.93 10.93 2.81
N ASN A 35 8.50 9.68 3.03
CA ASN A 35 8.18 8.74 1.96
C ASN A 35 6.81 9.00 1.31
N ILE A 36 6.00 9.93 1.84
CA ILE A 36 4.64 10.19 1.37
C ILE A 36 4.54 11.59 0.79
N ASP A 37 4.12 11.64 -0.47
CA ASP A 37 3.64 12.84 -1.13
C ASP A 37 2.11 12.81 -1.06
N PHE A 38 1.54 13.70 -0.23
CA PHE A 38 0.10 13.78 0.00
C PHE A 38 -0.62 14.39 -1.20
N ASP A 39 -0.03 15.40 -1.84
CA ASP A 39 -0.63 16.08 -3.01
C ASP A 39 -0.83 15.10 -4.17
N ARG A 40 0.08 14.12 -4.33
CA ARG A 40 0.01 13.11 -5.39
C ARG A 40 -0.54 11.76 -4.94
N ARG A 41 -0.92 11.62 -3.66
CA ARG A 41 -1.22 10.32 -3.00
C ARG A 41 -0.21 9.23 -3.32
N MET A 42 1.07 9.60 -3.31
CA MET A 42 2.17 8.76 -3.76
C MET A 42 3.04 8.34 -2.59
N VAL A 43 3.56 7.12 -2.66
CA VAL A 43 4.44 6.53 -1.65
C VAL A 43 5.72 6.03 -2.33
N THR A 44 6.85 6.43 -1.77
CA THR A 44 8.19 6.01 -2.21
C THR A 44 8.92 5.30 -1.05
N PRO A 45 8.82 3.97 -0.91
CA PRO A 45 9.46 3.25 0.19
C PRO A 45 11.00 3.30 0.17
N ASP A 46 11.63 3.32 1.35
CA ASP A 46 13.09 3.19 1.45
C ASP A 46 13.54 1.72 1.46
N GLU A 47 13.53 1.05 0.31
CA GLU A 47 14.17 -0.26 0.11
C GLU A 47 14.96 -0.31 -1.22
N ASN A 48 16.14 0.31 -1.22
CA ASN A 48 17.14 0.13 -2.27
C ASN A 48 18.05 -1.07 -1.96
N SER A 49 17.82 -2.19 -2.63
CA SER A 49 18.76 -3.32 -2.67
C SER A 49 19.35 -3.50 -4.07
N ARG A 50 20.43 -4.29 -4.18
CA ARG A 50 21.03 -4.64 -5.48
C ARG A 50 20.03 -5.28 -6.46
N THR A 51 19.05 -6.05 -5.97
CA THR A 51 18.11 -6.83 -6.80
C THR A 51 16.68 -6.27 -6.84
N LYS A 52 16.34 -5.38 -5.91
CA LYS A 52 15.05 -4.66 -5.83
C LYS A 52 15.37 -3.20 -5.56
N ARG A 53 15.09 -2.30 -6.50
CA ARG A 53 15.06 -0.87 -6.19
C ARG A 53 13.60 -0.47 -6.09
N THR A 54 13.27 0.27 -5.03
CA THR A 54 11.95 0.82 -4.82
C THR A 54 11.44 1.54 -6.07
N TYR A 55 10.17 1.36 -6.38
CA TYR A 55 9.44 2.25 -7.26
C TYR A 55 8.27 2.90 -6.53
N VAL A 56 7.71 3.94 -7.13
CA VAL A 56 6.55 4.64 -6.57
C VAL A 56 5.31 3.76 -6.63
N THR A 57 4.45 3.90 -5.63
CA THR A 57 3.08 3.37 -5.63
C THR A 57 2.13 4.43 -5.12
N PHE A 58 0.83 4.17 -5.16
CA PHE A 58 -0.20 5.15 -4.84
C PHE A 58 -1.21 4.56 -3.87
N TYR A 59 -1.99 5.43 -3.23
CA TYR A 59 -3.13 5.06 -2.41
C TYR A 59 -4.36 5.84 -2.83
N ASN A 60 -5.54 5.28 -2.57
CA ASN A 60 -6.80 5.92 -2.92
C ASN A 60 -7.27 6.92 -1.84
N GLN A 61 -8.35 7.65 -2.14
CA GLN A 61 -8.94 8.63 -1.22
C GLN A 61 -9.35 8.02 0.13
N GLU A 62 -9.84 6.77 0.15
CA GLU A 62 -10.24 6.11 1.39
C GLU A 62 -9.05 5.95 2.34
N ALA A 63 -7.91 5.52 1.79
CA ALA A 63 -6.66 5.37 2.52
C ALA A 63 -6.12 6.73 2.97
N GLU A 64 -6.17 7.76 2.13
CA GLU A 64 -5.77 9.13 2.46
C GLU A 64 -6.54 9.66 3.68
N ASN A 65 -7.87 9.60 3.64
CA ASN A 65 -8.73 10.07 4.73
C ASN A 65 -8.42 9.38 6.07
N HIS A 66 -7.95 8.13 6.04
CA HIS A 66 -7.55 7.39 7.23
C HIS A 66 -6.11 7.67 7.64
N LEU A 67 -5.25 7.99 6.69
CA LEU A 67 -3.86 8.33 6.92
C LEU A 67 -3.76 9.69 7.60
N GLU A 68 -4.46 10.70 7.12
CA GLU A 68 -4.54 12.04 7.73
C GLU A 68 -5.02 11.95 9.19
N LYS A 69 -6.18 11.31 9.43
CA LYS A 69 -6.72 11.11 10.79
C LYS A 69 -5.79 10.33 11.72
N HIS A 70 -4.94 9.47 11.17
CA HIS A 70 -3.95 8.72 11.95
C HIS A 70 -2.72 9.56 12.27
N LEU A 71 -2.31 10.44 11.35
CA LEU A 71 -1.16 11.34 11.49
C LEU A 71 -1.45 12.53 12.40
N ASP A 72 -2.66 13.09 12.38
CA ASP A 72 -3.08 14.19 13.27
C ASP A 72 -2.92 13.86 14.75
N LYS A 73 -2.94 12.57 15.11
CA LYS A 73 -2.82 12.09 16.49
C LYS A 73 -1.37 11.81 16.91
N LYS A 74 -0.39 12.09 16.06
CA LYS A 74 1.00 11.70 16.26
C LYS A 74 1.97 12.86 15.99
N ASP A 75 2.56 13.35 17.07
CA ASP A 75 3.86 14.03 17.05
C ASP A 75 4.97 12.99 17.25
N SER A 76 5.66 12.58 16.19
CA SER A 76 7.04 12.09 16.33
C SER A 76 7.69 11.87 14.97
N ASN A 77 8.96 12.23 14.87
CA ASN A 77 9.91 11.87 13.79
C ASN A 77 10.19 10.35 13.68
N LYS A 78 9.25 9.49 14.11
CA LYS A 78 9.36 8.02 14.03
C LYS A 78 8.27 7.51 13.09
N GLY A 79 8.56 6.43 12.37
CA GLY A 79 7.74 5.88 11.28
C GLY A 79 6.21 5.93 11.48
N ILE A 80 5.49 6.07 10.36
CA ILE A 80 4.05 6.34 10.29
C ILE A 80 3.26 5.35 11.16
N PHE A 81 3.60 4.08 11.08
CA PHE A 81 2.95 3.02 11.85
C PHE A 81 3.87 2.51 12.98
N SER A 82 3.51 2.82 14.23
CA SER A 82 4.21 2.29 15.42
C SER A 82 3.78 0.84 15.70
N ILE A 83 4.01 -0.05 14.75
CA ILE A 83 3.73 -1.49 14.85
C ILE A 83 4.95 -2.24 14.35
N ARG A 84 5.47 -3.18 15.15
CA ARG A 84 6.48 -4.12 14.65
C ARG A 84 5.84 -5.04 13.60
N PRO A 85 6.48 -5.35 12.46
CA PRO A 85 5.89 -6.17 11.40
C PRO A 85 5.26 -7.50 11.88
N ARG A 86 5.87 -8.18 12.86
CA ARG A 86 5.30 -9.42 13.46
C ARG A 86 3.99 -9.18 14.21
N SER A 87 3.83 -8.03 14.85
CA SER A 87 2.61 -7.66 15.57
C SER A 87 1.44 -7.44 14.62
N ALA A 88 1.69 -6.99 13.40
CA ALA A 88 0.65 -6.80 12.39
C ALA A 88 -0.06 -8.12 12.06
N ASN A 89 0.69 -9.19 11.78
CA ASN A 89 0.10 -10.51 11.51
C ASN A 89 -0.79 -10.99 12.68
N ARG A 90 -0.38 -10.73 13.93
CA ARG A 90 -1.17 -11.07 15.12
C ARG A 90 -2.48 -10.30 15.16
N ILE A 91 -2.43 -8.98 14.94
CA ILE A 91 -3.63 -8.11 14.89
C ILE A 91 -4.58 -8.62 13.82
N PHE A 92 -4.09 -8.85 12.60
CA PHE A 92 -4.89 -9.32 11.48
C PHE A 92 -5.54 -10.69 11.74
N ARG A 93 -4.82 -11.62 12.35
CA ARG A 93 -5.35 -12.93 12.76
C ARG A 93 -6.46 -12.80 13.80
N GLU A 94 -6.24 -11.99 14.83
CA GLU A 94 -7.24 -11.72 15.88
C GLU A 94 -8.51 -11.09 15.28
N LYS A 95 -8.35 -10.07 14.42
CA LYS A 95 -9.47 -9.37 13.80
C LYS A 95 -10.22 -10.21 12.78
N SER A 96 -9.54 -11.11 12.06
CA SER A 96 -10.16 -12.09 11.17
C SER A 96 -10.99 -13.10 11.95
N LYS A 97 -10.45 -13.64 13.06
CA LYS A 97 -11.20 -14.54 13.96
C LYS A 97 -12.44 -13.84 14.52
N LYS A 98 -12.32 -12.59 14.98
CA LYS A 98 -13.46 -11.80 15.47
C LYS A 98 -14.51 -11.53 14.38
N ALA A 99 -14.09 -11.42 13.13
CA ALA A 99 -14.97 -11.22 11.97
C ALA A 99 -15.64 -12.52 11.48
N GLY A 100 -15.27 -13.69 12.03
CA GLY A 100 -15.78 -14.98 11.58
C GLY A 100 -15.36 -15.33 10.14
N ILE A 101 -14.18 -14.89 9.72
CA ILE A 101 -13.64 -15.14 8.38
C ILE A 101 -12.30 -15.89 8.46
N GLU A 102 -11.88 -16.46 7.33
CA GLU A 102 -10.53 -17.00 7.18
C GLU A 102 -9.48 -15.92 7.53
N THR A 103 -8.33 -16.36 8.07
CA THR A 103 -7.27 -15.43 8.46
C THR A 103 -6.74 -14.69 7.24
N ILE A 104 -7.01 -13.39 7.18
CA ILE A 104 -6.41 -12.49 6.20
C ILE A 104 -5.10 -11.98 6.77
N THR A 105 -4.01 -12.11 6.04
CA THR A 105 -2.71 -11.52 6.40
C THR A 105 -2.40 -10.29 5.54
N PRO A 106 -1.41 -9.44 5.92
CA PRO A 106 -0.91 -8.38 5.03
C PRO A 106 -0.50 -8.88 3.64
N GLN A 107 0.03 -10.11 3.55
CA GLN A 107 0.39 -10.70 2.27
C GLN A 107 -0.85 -11.00 1.40
N ASP A 108 -1.97 -11.38 2.02
CA ASP A 108 -3.22 -11.64 1.30
C ASP A 108 -3.85 -10.33 0.81
N LEU A 109 -3.73 -9.24 1.56
CA LEU A 109 -4.12 -7.91 1.07
C LEU A 109 -3.29 -7.47 -0.14
N ARG A 110 -1.97 -7.75 -0.15
CA ARG A 110 -1.13 -7.49 -1.33
C ARG A 110 -1.53 -8.33 -2.54
N LYS A 111 -1.90 -9.60 -2.33
CA LYS A 111 -2.45 -10.45 -3.42
C LYS A 111 -3.80 -9.91 -3.89
N TRP A 112 -4.64 -9.46 -2.95
CA TRP A 112 -5.93 -8.84 -3.24
C TRP A 112 -5.76 -7.58 -4.09
N PHE A 113 -4.83 -6.69 -3.74
CA PHE A 113 -4.48 -5.52 -4.56
C PHE A 113 -4.16 -5.91 -6.00
N ALA A 114 -3.22 -6.85 -6.18
CA ALA A 114 -2.81 -7.28 -7.51
C ALA A 114 -3.97 -7.91 -8.31
N LYS A 115 -4.85 -8.68 -7.64
CA LYS A 115 -6.05 -9.23 -8.27
C LYS A 115 -7.02 -8.12 -8.63
N LYS A 116 -7.32 -7.20 -7.71
CA LYS A 116 -8.27 -6.11 -7.90
C LYS A 116 -7.86 -5.18 -9.04
N MET A 117 -6.57 -4.81 -9.12
CA MET A 117 -6.05 -4.01 -10.23
C MET A 117 -6.18 -4.74 -11.57
N ARG A 118 -5.96 -6.05 -11.61
CA ARG A 118 -6.20 -6.85 -12.82
C ARG A 118 -7.67 -6.88 -13.21
N ASP A 119 -8.56 -7.06 -12.24
CA ASP A 119 -10.01 -7.04 -12.45
C ASP A 119 -10.48 -5.66 -12.96
N LEU A 120 -9.73 -4.59 -12.66
CA LEU A 120 -9.92 -3.22 -13.16
C LEU A 120 -9.22 -2.95 -14.51
N GLY A 121 -8.66 -3.98 -15.16
CA GLY A 121 -8.04 -3.87 -16.48
C GLY A 121 -6.59 -3.37 -16.49
N VAL A 122 -5.96 -3.20 -15.33
CA VAL A 122 -4.57 -2.75 -15.24
C VAL A 122 -3.62 -3.87 -15.70
N SER A 123 -2.65 -3.54 -16.55
CA SER A 123 -1.71 -4.53 -17.07
C SER A 123 -0.83 -5.12 -15.97
N GLY A 124 -0.39 -6.37 -16.16
CA GLY A 124 0.49 -7.05 -15.21
C GLY A 124 1.79 -6.30 -14.93
N GLU A 125 2.31 -5.56 -15.92
CA GLU A 125 3.54 -4.80 -15.80
C GLU A 125 3.37 -3.55 -14.91
N HIS A 126 2.26 -2.83 -15.03
CA HIS A 126 1.92 -1.71 -14.13
C HIS A 126 1.67 -2.21 -12.71
N ILE A 127 0.97 -3.34 -12.56
CA ILE A 127 0.78 -3.99 -11.25
C ILE A 127 2.13 -4.37 -10.63
N ASP A 128 3.05 -4.90 -11.43
CA ASP A 128 4.40 -5.21 -11.00
C ASP A 128 5.20 -3.95 -10.64
N ALA A 129 4.99 -2.84 -11.35
CA ALA A 129 5.56 -1.54 -11.01
C ALA A 129 5.10 -1.04 -9.63
N PHE A 130 3.78 -0.98 -9.40
CA PHE A 130 3.21 -0.60 -8.09
C PHE A 130 3.70 -1.53 -6.97
N ALA A 131 3.90 -2.80 -7.28
CA ALA A 131 4.38 -3.80 -6.33
C ALA A 131 5.92 -3.79 -6.15
N GLY A 132 6.67 -2.89 -6.79
CA GLY A 132 8.13 -2.83 -6.71
C GLY A 132 8.81 -4.09 -7.29
N ARG A 133 8.35 -4.55 -8.45
CA ARG A 133 8.84 -5.71 -9.23
C ARG A 133 9.28 -5.35 -10.66
N LEU A 134 9.59 -4.08 -10.94
CA LEU A 134 10.08 -3.66 -12.26
C LEU A 134 11.43 -4.33 -12.63
N PRO A 135 11.53 -4.99 -13.80
CA PRO A 135 12.79 -5.51 -14.31
C PRO A 135 13.84 -4.41 -14.50
N ARG A 136 15.12 -4.77 -14.35
CA ARG A 136 16.24 -3.83 -14.55
C ARG A 136 16.28 -3.25 -15.98
N SER A 137 15.80 -4.00 -16.98
CA SER A 137 15.83 -3.64 -18.41
C SER A 137 14.87 -2.51 -18.79
N VAL A 138 13.79 -2.29 -18.02
CA VAL A 138 12.83 -1.19 -18.24
C VAL A 138 13.46 0.17 -17.89
N ARG A 139 14.63 0.18 -17.23
CA ARG A 139 15.21 1.36 -16.57
C ARG A 139 16.33 2.07 -17.34
N GLY A 140 16.56 1.76 -18.61
CA GLY A 140 17.64 2.36 -19.42
C GLY A 140 17.18 3.16 -20.62
N LYS A 141 15.88 3.20 -20.89
CA LYS A 141 15.29 3.94 -22.00
C LYS A 141 14.22 4.84 -21.44
N HIS A 142 14.01 5.98 -22.07
CA HIS A 142 12.96 6.96 -21.79
C HIS A 142 11.56 6.34 -21.93
N TYR A 143 11.18 5.40 -21.07
CA TYR A 143 9.85 4.81 -21.04
C TYR A 143 8.94 5.76 -20.29
N THR A 144 8.28 6.63 -21.05
CA THR A 144 7.16 7.48 -20.62
C THR A 144 6.13 6.69 -19.80
N ASP A 145 5.90 5.43 -20.19
CA ASP A 145 4.88 4.54 -19.63
C ASP A 145 5.05 4.20 -18.15
N TYR A 146 6.27 4.29 -17.64
CA TYR A 146 6.56 4.02 -16.23
C TYR A 146 6.91 5.26 -15.44
N SER A 147 6.88 6.46 -16.01
CA SER A 147 7.06 7.70 -15.24
C SER A 147 6.10 7.75 -14.04
N PRO A 148 6.48 8.39 -12.91
CA PRO A 148 5.59 8.55 -11.76
C PRO A 148 4.24 9.15 -12.16
N GLU A 149 4.24 10.12 -13.08
CA GLU A 149 3.06 10.78 -13.61
C GLU A 149 2.16 9.78 -14.36
N ARG A 150 2.73 8.99 -15.29
CA ARG A 150 1.97 8.01 -16.04
C ARG A 150 1.45 6.86 -15.18
N LEU A 151 2.24 6.41 -14.21
CA LEU A 151 1.79 5.42 -13.24
C LEU A 151 0.64 5.95 -12.37
N ARG A 152 0.67 7.23 -12.01
CA ARG A 152 -0.40 7.88 -11.26
C ARG A 152 -1.68 7.88 -12.08
N GLU A 153 -1.62 8.28 -13.35
CA GLU A 153 -2.78 8.25 -14.26
C GLU A 153 -3.38 6.85 -14.33
N VAL A 154 -2.56 5.82 -14.59
CA VAL A 154 -3.03 4.42 -14.65
C VAL A 154 -3.68 3.97 -13.34
N TYR A 155 -3.14 4.40 -12.20
CA TYR A 155 -3.71 4.07 -10.89
C TYR A 155 -5.05 4.79 -10.64
N GLU A 156 -5.13 6.08 -10.98
CA GLU A 156 -6.33 6.89 -10.82
C GLU A 156 -7.46 6.42 -11.75
N ASP A 157 -7.14 6.14 -13.01
CA ASP A 157 -8.07 5.59 -14.01
C ASP A 157 -8.64 4.23 -13.59
N ALA A 158 -7.82 3.41 -12.90
CA ALA A 158 -8.29 2.14 -12.37
C ALA A 158 -9.37 2.30 -11.29
N GLY A 159 -9.38 3.44 -10.57
CA GLY A 159 -10.44 3.76 -9.61
C GLY A 159 -10.59 2.73 -8.48
N ILE A 160 -9.48 2.20 -7.96
CA ILE A 160 -9.53 1.18 -6.91
C ILE A 160 -10.22 1.68 -5.63
N THR A 161 -11.25 0.95 -5.19
CA THR A 161 -11.95 1.14 -3.92
C THR A 161 -11.90 -0.14 -3.08
N VAL A 162 -11.90 0.03 -1.76
CA VAL A 162 -11.81 -1.05 -0.77
C VAL A 162 -13.06 -1.13 0.09
N LEU A 163 -13.62 0.02 0.45
CA LEU A 163 -14.85 0.08 1.22
C LEU A 163 -16.06 0.03 0.26
N PRO A 164 -17.16 -0.61 0.68
CA PRO A 164 -18.41 -0.62 -0.06
C PRO A 164 -19.12 0.74 -0.04
#